data_AF-A0A261Y1Z5-F1
#
_entry.id   AF-A0A261Y1Z5-F1
#
_cell.length_a   1.000
_cell.length_b   1.000
_cell.length_c   1.000
_cell.angle_alpha   90.00
_cell.angle_beta   90.00
_cell.angle_gamma   90.00
#
_symmetry.space_group_name_H-M   'P 1'
#
loop_
_entity.id
_entity.type
_entity.pdbx_description
1 polymer ?
#
loop_
_entity_poly.entity_id
_entity_poly.type
_entity_poly.pdbx_seq_one_letter_code
_entity_poly.pdbx_strand_id
1 'polypeptide(L)'
;MVEGGVLVAADRELDTILGKLKNCWAVRQTIIVEGAIFEVGDFTLRIANLLLGQAYKGLLLEIEYGPATAPNSALGPIQNFLQAITPSTAQLSYETTYDYRSVGLSDTDFSAAHTGYQYMSFLKREGLL
;
A
#
# COMPACT_ATOMS: atom_id res chain seq x y z
N MET A 1 -11.66 -3.55 9.77
CA MET A 1 -12.28 -4.58 8.91
C MET A 1 -13.30 -3.92 7.97
N VAL A 2 -13.27 -4.13 6.66
CA VAL A 2 -14.54 -4.25 5.92
C VAL A 2 -14.83 -5.73 6.05
N GLU A 3 -15.77 -6.12 6.91
CA GLU A 3 -16.21 -7.52 6.93
C GLU A 3 -16.65 -7.89 5.50
N GLY A 4 -15.97 -8.87 4.88
CA GLY A 4 -16.31 -9.37 3.55
C GLY A 4 -15.79 -8.56 2.35
N GLY A 5 -14.76 -7.72 2.51
CA GLY A 5 -14.12 -7.05 1.36
C GLY A 5 -13.35 -8.03 0.47
N VAL A 6 -13.50 -7.93 -0.86
CA VAL A 6 -12.74 -8.71 -1.84
C VAL A 6 -11.78 -7.78 -2.57
N LEU A 7 -10.50 -8.17 -2.66
CA LEU A 7 -9.53 -7.48 -3.50
C LEU A 7 -9.46 -8.18 -4.86
N VAL A 8 -9.58 -7.39 -5.94
CA VAL A 8 -9.50 -7.89 -7.31
C VAL A 8 -8.48 -7.07 -8.08
N ALA A 9 -7.52 -7.74 -8.71
CA ALA A 9 -6.68 -7.12 -9.71
C ALA A 9 -7.47 -7.05 -11.03
N ALA A 10 -7.60 -5.86 -11.57
CA ALA A 10 -8.35 -5.62 -12.80
C ALA A 10 -7.67 -4.56 -13.66
N ASP A 11 -7.97 -4.58 -14.95
CA ASP A 11 -7.46 -3.60 -15.91
C ASP A 11 -8.29 -2.31 -15.92
N ARG A 12 -7.81 -1.30 -16.67
CA ARG A 12 -8.41 0.05 -16.77
C ARG A 12 -9.85 0.03 -17.29
N GLU A 13 -10.27 -1.04 -17.96
CA GLU A 13 -11.63 -1.27 -18.41
C GLU A 13 -12.60 -1.32 -17.23
N LEU A 14 -12.19 -1.81 -16.05
CA LEU A 14 -13.03 -1.82 -14.86
C LEU A 14 -13.41 -0.40 -14.43
N ASP A 15 -12.45 0.53 -14.43
CA ASP A 15 -12.71 1.94 -14.11
C ASP A 15 -13.73 2.54 -15.10
N THR A 16 -13.62 2.18 -16.38
CA THR A 16 -14.56 2.62 -17.42
C THR A 16 -15.97 2.06 -17.17
N ILE A 17 -16.08 0.80 -16.75
CA ILE A 17 -17.36 0.17 -16.38
C ILE A 17 -17.97 0.86 -15.16
N LEU A 18 -17.18 1.05 -14.08
CA LEU A 18 -17.62 1.73 -12.87
C LEU A 18 -18.08 3.18 -13.15
N GLY A 19 -17.39 3.88 -14.05
CA GLY A 19 -17.77 5.22 -14.50
C GLY A 19 -19.11 5.29 -15.23
N LYS A 20 -19.56 4.19 -15.86
CA LYS A 20 -20.89 4.07 -16.48
C LYS A 20 -21.97 3.68 -15.47
N LEU A 21 -21.61 3.02 -14.38
CA LEU A 21 -22.52 2.55 -13.33
C LEU A 21 -22.77 3.59 -12.23
N LYS A 22 -22.93 4.88 -12.59
CA LYS A 22 -23.05 5.98 -11.61
C LYS A 22 -24.22 5.84 -10.63
N ASN A 23 -25.24 5.06 -10.98
CA ASN A 23 -26.39 4.78 -10.12
C ASN A 23 -26.12 3.68 -9.09
N CYS A 24 -25.10 2.85 -9.32
CA CYS A 24 -24.72 1.72 -8.46
C CYS A 24 -23.39 1.96 -7.74
N TRP A 25 -22.53 2.82 -8.29
CA TRP A 25 -21.21 3.12 -7.76
C TRP A 25 -20.92 4.62 -7.85
N ALA A 26 -20.52 5.20 -6.72
CA ALA A 26 -20.06 6.57 -6.63
C ALA A 26 -18.69 6.60 -5.96
N VAL A 27 -17.69 7.17 -6.66
CA VAL A 27 -16.37 7.40 -6.09
C VAL A 27 -16.49 8.46 -5.00
N ARG A 28 -16.22 8.06 -3.75
CA ARG A 28 -16.35 8.96 -2.59
C ARG A 28 -15.08 9.76 -2.34
N GLN A 29 -13.93 9.17 -2.63
CA GLN A 29 -12.65 9.68 -2.19
C GLN A 29 -11.57 9.31 -3.21
N THR A 30 -10.74 10.29 -3.56
CA THR A 30 -9.58 10.10 -4.45
C THR A 30 -8.33 10.52 -3.70
N ILE A 31 -7.36 9.62 -3.64
CA ILE A 31 -6.05 9.84 -3.05
C ILE A 31 -5.05 9.93 -4.19
N ILE A 32 -4.22 10.96 -4.17
CA ILE A 32 -3.15 11.18 -5.13
C ILE A 32 -1.82 11.03 -4.40
N VAL A 33 -0.91 10.25 -4.98
CA VAL A 33 0.40 9.94 -4.42
C VAL A 33 1.44 10.36 -5.45
N GLU A 34 2.24 11.38 -5.13
CA GLU A 34 3.25 11.94 -6.05
C GLU A 34 4.62 11.96 -5.38
N GLY A 35 5.62 11.40 -6.06
CA GLY A 35 6.90 11.14 -5.43
C GLY A 35 8.00 10.68 -6.37
N ALA A 36 9.06 10.16 -5.76
CA ALA A 36 10.25 9.66 -6.43
C ALA A 36 10.56 8.21 -6.01
N ILE A 37 11.24 7.50 -6.90
CA ILE A 37 11.70 6.13 -6.70
C ILE A 37 13.22 6.15 -6.60
N PHE A 38 13.75 5.41 -5.64
CA PHE A 38 15.18 5.28 -5.37
C PHE A 38 15.54 3.80 -5.28
N GLU A 39 16.59 3.39 -5.98
CA GLU A 39 17.16 2.05 -5.88
C GLU A 39 18.39 2.10 -4.98
N VAL A 40 18.37 1.34 -3.88
CA VAL A 40 19.42 1.30 -2.87
C VAL A 40 19.83 -0.15 -2.62
N GLY A 41 20.76 -0.66 -3.43
CA GLY A 41 21.21 -2.05 -3.36
C GLY A 41 20.07 -3.01 -3.66
N ASP A 42 19.71 -3.85 -2.70
CA ASP A 42 18.62 -4.84 -2.80
C ASP A 42 17.24 -4.24 -2.49
N PHE A 43 17.16 -2.94 -2.18
CA PHE A 43 15.93 -2.26 -1.81
C PHE A 43 15.49 -1.27 -2.87
N THR A 44 14.19 -1.27 -3.16
CA THR A 44 13.53 -0.19 -3.89
C THR A 44 12.71 0.64 -2.90
N LEU A 45 13.02 1.92 -2.79
CA LEU A 45 12.35 2.87 -1.91
C LEU A 45 11.53 3.85 -2.74
N ARG A 46 10.23 3.89 -2.52
CA ARG A 46 9.32 4.87 -3.13
C ARG A 46 8.85 5.84 -2.07
N ILE A 47 9.15 7.13 -2.26
CA ILE A 47 8.83 8.20 -1.31
C ILE A 47 7.88 9.16 -2.01
N ALA A 48 6.71 9.40 -1.42
CA ALA A 48 5.71 10.23 -2.05
C ALA A 48 4.88 11.05 -1.07
N ASN A 49 4.44 12.22 -1.51
CA ASN A 49 3.47 13.03 -0.79
C ASN A 49 2.07 12.45 -0.99
N LEU A 50 1.34 12.31 0.11
CA LEU A 50 -0.04 11.83 0.13
C LEU A 50 -1.00 13.02 0.13
N LEU A 51 -1.77 13.15 -0.95
CA LEU A 51 -2.74 14.22 -1.16
C LEU A 51 -4.15 13.66 -1.18
N LEU A 52 -5.05 14.28 -0.41
CA LEU A 52 -6.48 14.00 -0.45
C LEU A 52 -7.21 15.17 -1.11
N GLY A 53 -7.57 15.01 -2.38
CA GLY A 53 -7.92 16.16 -3.22
C GLY A 53 -6.72 17.11 -3.34
N GLN A 54 -6.82 18.31 -2.75
CA GLN A 54 -5.71 19.27 -2.68
C GLN A 54 -5.04 19.35 -1.30
N ALA A 55 -5.53 18.61 -0.30
CA ALA A 55 -5.03 18.68 1.07
C ALA A 55 -3.89 17.69 1.29
N TYR A 56 -2.74 18.17 1.74
CA TYR A 56 -1.62 17.34 2.16
C TYR A 56 -1.94 16.55 3.44
N LYS A 57 -1.67 15.24 3.43
CA LYS A 57 -1.94 14.31 4.53
C LYS A 57 -0.69 13.70 5.15
N GLY A 58 0.45 13.73 4.45
CA GLY A 58 1.70 13.21 4.99
C GLY A 58 2.62 12.66 3.91
N LEU A 59 3.70 12.04 4.37
CA LEU A 59 4.67 11.35 3.53
C LEU A 59 4.40 9.84 3.58
N LEU A 60 4.30 9.22 2.43
CA LEU A 60 4.15 7.79 2.25
C LEU A 60 5.50 7.19 1.83
N LEU A 61 5.88 6.12 2.51
CA LEU A 61 7.07 5.34 2.22
C LEU A 61 6.64 3.93 1.83
N GLU A 62 7.02 3.49 0.64
CA GLU A 62 6.94 2.09 0.23
C GLU A 62 8.36 1.55 0.12
N ILE A 63 8.62 0.41 0.79
CA ILE A 63 9.92 -0.26 0.78
C ILE A 63 9.70 -1.66 0.26
N GLU A 64 10.39 -1.98 -0.83
CA GLU A 64 10.42 -3.30 -1.43
C GLU A 64 11.82 -3.89 -1.26
N TYR A 65 11.89 -5.16 -0.84
CA TYR A 65 13.14 -5.91 -0.75
C TYR A 65 13.17 -6.96 -1.86
N GLY A 66 13.97 -6.74 -2.89
CA GLY A 66 13.99 -7.54 -4.12
C GLY A 66 14.23 -9.05 -3.92
N PRO A 67 15.10 -9.48 -2.99
CA PRO A 67 15.34 -10.91 -2.73
C PRO A 67 14.16 -11.64 -2.04
N ALA A 68 13.11 -10.93 -1.61
CA ALA A 68 11.96 -11.55 -0.96
C ALA A 68 11.07 -12.29 -1.98
N THR A 69 10.84 -13.57 -1.75
CA THR A 69 9.92 -14.38 -2.57
C THR A 69 8.60 -14.66 -1.86
N ALA A 70 8.62 -14.72 -0.53
CA ALA A 70 7.44 -14.97 0.29
C ALA A 70 6.95 -13.69 1.00
N PRO A 71 5.63 -13.49 1.09
CA PRO A 71 5.05 -12.47 1.96
C PRO A 71 5.58 -12.60 3.40
N ASN A 72 5.80 -11.45 4.06
CA ASN A 72 6.31 -11.35 5.45
C ASN A 72 7.74 -11.88 5.70
N SER A 73 8.44 -12.47 4.73
CA SER A 73 9.80 -13.00 4.95
C SER A 73 10.88 -11.92 5.06
N ALA A 74 10.60 -10.72 4.54
CA ALA A 74 11.54 -9.60 4.46
C ALA A 74 11.42 -8.60 5.61
N LEU A 75 10.63 -8.90 6.65
CA LEU A 75 10.32 -7.92 7.69
C LEU A 75 11.56 -7.37 8.41
N GLY A 76 12.49 -8.25 8.80
CA GLY A 76 13.72 -7.84 9.50
C GLY A 76 14.59 -6.87 8.68
N PRO A 77 14.99 -7.24 7.44
CA PRO A 77 15.69 -6.34 6.54
C PRO A 77 14.98 -5.00 6.30
N ILE A 78 13.66 -5.01 6.09
CA ILE A 78 12.87 -3.80 5.88
C ILE A 78 12.86 -2.90 7.12
N GLN A 79 12.68 -3.46 8.32
CA GLN A 79 12.70 -2.69 9.58
C GLN A 79 14.07 -2.05 9.82
N ASN A 80 15.15 -2.79 9.58
CA ASN A 80 16.51 -2.26 9.72
C ASN A 80 16.76 -1.13 8.73
N PHE A 81 16.32 -1.28 7.48
CA PHE A 81 16.43 -0.24 6.46
C PHE A 81 15.63 1.01 6.82
N LEU A 82 14.38 0.83 7.27
CA LEU A 82 13.52 1.93 7.73
C LEU A 82 14.18 2.73 8.85
N GLN A 83 14.71 2.06 9.88
CA GLN A 83 15.42 2.71 10.99
C GLN A 83 16.67 3.48 10.53
N ALA A 84 17.36 3.00 9.50
CA ALA A 84 18.54 3.67 8.96
C ALA A 84 18.22 4.96 8.19
N ILE A 85 17.07 5.01 7.49
CA ILE A 85 16.69 6.14 6.64
C ILE A 85 15.81 7.18 7.35
N THR A 86 15.12 6.79 8.43
CA THR A 86 14.25 7.70 9.18
C THR A 86 14.97 8.30 10.39
N PRO A 87 14.81 9.61 10.66
CA PRO A 87 15.32 10.18 11.90
C PRO A 87 14.58 9.60 13.11
N SER A 88 15.24 9.56 14.26
CA SER A 88 14.64 9.06 15.51
C SER A 88 13.42 9.86 15.98
N THR A 89 13.21 11.06 15.44
CA THR A 89 12.06 11.92 15.69
C THR A 89 10.87 11.67 14.76
N ALA A 90 11.01 10.80 13.75
CA ALA A 90 9.94 10.51 12.82
C ALA A 90 8.79 9.78 13.52
N GLN A 91 7.56 10.27 13.30
CA GLN A 91 6.34 9.59 13.74
C GLN A 91 5.92 8.62 12.65
N LEU A 92 6.37 7.37 12.77
CA LEU A 92 6.09 6.33 11.80
C LEU A 92 4.79 5.60 12.16
N SER A 93 3.88 5.50 11.20
CA SER A 93 2.74 4.60 11.26
C SER A 93 2.89 3.55 10.17
N TYR A 94 3.12 2.29 10.54
CA TYR A 94 3.19 1.17 9.60
C TYR A 94 2.74 -0.12 10.27
N GLU A 95 2.38 -1.13 9.49
CA GLU A 95 2.08 -2.48 9.97
C GLU A 95 3.20 -3.41 9.53
N THR A 96 3.53 -4.38 10.38
CA THR A 96 4.64 -5.30 10.13
C THR A 96 4.17 -6.67 9.67
N THR A 97 2.92 -7.00 9.97
CA THR A 97 2.32 -8.31 9.72
C THR A 97 0.93 -8.13 9.14
N TYR A 98 0.68 -8.78 8.01
CA TYR A 98 -0.62 -8.80 7.35
C TYR A 98 -1.13 -10.24 7.29
N ASP A 99 -2.42 -10.42 7.57
CA ASP A 99 -3.13 -11.68 7.38
C ASP A 99 -3.67 -11.74 5.93
N TYR A 100 -2.86 -12.25 5.02
CA TYR A 100 -3.20 -12.35 3.60
C TYR A 100 -4.26 -13.43 3.33
N ARG A 101 -4.26 -14.53 4.11
CA ARG A 101 -5.29 -15.59 3.98
C ARG A 101 -6.69 -15.07 4.24
N SER A 102 -6.85 -14.11 5.16
CA SER A 102 -8.15 -13.51 5.45
C SER A 102 -8.83 -12.85 4.24
N VAL A 103 -8.05 -12.48 3.21
CA VAL A 103 -8.53 -11.86 1.96
C VAL A 103 -8.29 -12.74 0.74
N GLY A 104 -7.98 -14.03 0.94
CA GLY A 104 -7.76 -15.00 -0.15
C GLY A 104 -6.43 -14.84 -0.89
N LEU A 105 -5.46 -14.14 -0.29
CA LEU A 105 -4.10 -14.01 -0.83
C LEU A 105 -3.17 -15.10 -0.27
N SER A 106 -2.10 -15.40 -1.00
CA SER A 106 -1.11 -16.43 -0.63
C SER A 106 -0.21 -15.93 0.50
N ASP A 107 0.27 -16.83 1.37
CA ASP A 107 1.34 -16.50 2.32
C ASP A 107 2.73 -16.91 1.83
N THR A 108 2.80 -17.59 0.68
CA THR A 108 4.05 -18.14 0.12
C THR A 108 4.49 -17.42 -1.14
N ASP A 109 3.55 -16.84 -1.88
CA ASP A 109 3.80 -16.26 -3.20
C ASP A 109 3.36 -14.79 -3.19
N PHE A 110 4.34 -13.89 -3.26
CA PHE A 110 4.07 -12.47 -3.31
C PHE A 110 3.57 -12.05 -4.71
N SER A 111 2.62 -11.11 -4.74
CA SER A 111 2.05 -10.57 -5.97
C SER A 111 1.61 -9.12 -5.76
N ALA A 112 1.36 -8.39 -6.83
CA ALA A 112 0.90 -6.99 -6.76
C ALA A 112 -0.39 -6.80 -5.92
N ALA A 113 -1.23 -7.84 -5.81
CA ALA A 113 -2.42 -7.79 -4.95
C ALA A 113 -2.06 -7.68 -3.46
N HIS A 114 -0.91 -8.20 -3.03
CA HIS A 114 -0.44 -8.05 -1.65
C HIS A 114 -0.10 -6.59 -1.36
N THR A 115 0.62 -5.92 -2.26
CA THR A 115 0.88 -4.47 -2.15
C THR A 115 -0.43 -3.67 -2.10
N GLY A 116 -1.39 -4.00 -2.97
CA GLY A 116 -2.72 -3.38 -2.94
C GLY A 116 -3.44 -3.57 -1.59
N TYR A 117 -3.38 -4.77 -1.01
CA TYR A 117 -3.95 -5.05 0.31
C TYR A 117 -3.25 -4.27 1.43
N GLN A 118 -1.92 -4.17 1.39
CA GLN A 118 -1.14 -3.38 2.34
C GLN A 118 -1.54 -1.91 2.30
N TYR A 119 -1.63 -1.31 1.11
CA TYR A 119 -2.13 0.06 0.94
C TYR A 119 -3.53 0.24 1.49
N MET A 120 -4.45 -0.68 1.17
CA MET A 120 -5.83 -0.57 1.64
C MET A 120 -5.94 -0.66 3.16
N SER A 121 -5.17 -1.58 3.75
CA SER A 121 -5.11 -1.76 5.20
C SER A 121 -4.52 -0.53 5.89
N PHE A 122 -3.42 0.01 5.36
CA PHE A 122 -2.77 1.21 5.85
C PHE A 122 -3.68 2.43 5.79
N LEU A 123 -4.17 2.78 4.60
CA LEU A 123 -4.99 3.98 4.40
C LEU A 123 -6.28 3.95 5.21
N LYS A 124 -6.90 2.78 5.36
CA LYS A 124 -8.07 2.62 6.23
C LYS A 124 -7.74 2.84 7.70
N ARG A 125 -6.62 2.32 8.17
CA ARG A 125 -6.17 2.50 9.56
C ARG A 125 -5.90 3.96 9.88
N GLU A 126 -5.34 4.71 8.92
CA GLU A 126 -5.12 6.15 9.03
C GLU A 126 -6.41 6.98 8.87
N GLY A 127 -7.57 6.35 8.67
CA GLY A 127 -8.84 7.05 8.47
C GLY A 127 -8.91 7.84 7.15
N LEU A 128 -8.12 7.44 6.15
CA LEU A 128 -8.07 8.04 4.83
C LEU A 128 -8.98 7.33 3.82
N LEU A 129 -9.77 6.34 4.25
CA LEU A 129 -10.75 5.58 3.46
C LEU A 129 -11.98 5.21 4.27
#